data_AF-A0A1M3ML87-F1
#
_entry.id   AF-A0A1M3ML87-F1
#
_cell.length_a   1.000
_cell.length_b   1.000
_cell.length_c   1.000
_cell.angle_alpha   90.00
_cell.angle_beta   90.00
_cell.angle_gamma   90.00
#
_symmetry.space_group_name_H-M   'P 1'
#
loop_
_entity.id
_entity.type
_entity.pdbx_description
1 polymer ?
#
loop_
_entity_poly.entity_id
_entity_poly.type
_entity_poly.pdbx_seq_one_letter_code
_entity_poly.pdbx_strand_id
1 'polypeptide(L)'
;MQAIIHEEQSFWLFFLITCLLGGWAAWMTGRACAQTWRSYPQFLLYMLPLGAAVRFIHYALFQGTLLSLHYYVVDTIVLIIIGSIGFRYTRTRQMVRQYSWLYEKSSPLSWKAK
;
A
#
# COMPACT_ATOMS: atom_id res chain seq x y z
N MET A 1 0.33 17.24 17.25
CA MET A 1 0.52 16.01 16.45
C MET A 1 -0.36 15.98 15.19
N GLN A 2 -1.51 16.68 15.16
CA GLN A 2 -2.39 16.81 13.97
C GLN A 2 -1.63 17.26 12.71
N ALA A 3 -0.96 18.40 12.72
CA ALA A 3 -0.26 18.94 11.54
C ALA A 3 0.93 18.11 11.01
N ILE A 4 1.36 17.05 11.72
CA ILE A 4 2.48 16.21 11.28
C ILE A 4 1.98 15.06 10.42
N ILE A 5 0.80 14.51 10.73
CA ILE A 5 0.33 13.25 10.11
C ILE A 5 -0.88 13.49 9.19
N HIS A 6 -1.82 14.38 9.54
CA HIS A 6 -3.04 14.59 8.74
C HIS A 6 -3.55 16.03 8.85
N GLU A 7 -3.94 16.63 7.73
CA GLU A 7 -4.48 18.00 7.69
C GLU A 7 -5.94 18.09 8.15
N GLU A 8 -6.66 16.98 8.05
CA GLU A 8 -8.11 16.90 8.21
C GLU A 8 -8.56 17.23 9.64
N GLN A 9 -9.76 17.80 9.76
CA GLN A 9 -10.39 18.15 11.05
C GLN A 9 -10.58 16.94 11.98
N SER A 10 -10.59 15.72 11.42
CA SER A 10 -10.79 14.48 12.16
C SER A 10 -9.90 13.35 11.66
N PHE A 11 -9.20 12.69 12.58
CA PHE A 11 -8.41 11.48 12.33
C PHE A 11 -9.22 10.37 11.64
N TRP A 12 -10.53 10.31 11.90
CA TRP A 12 -11.43 9.32 11.31
C TRP A 12 -11.54 9.45 9.79
N LEU A 13 -11.49 10.67 9.25
CA LEU A 13 -11.55 10.89 7.80
C LEU A 13 -10.31 10.31 7.13
N PHE A 14 -9.13 10.64 7.67
CA PHE A 14 -7.87 10.05 7.22
C PHE A 14 -7.89 8.52 7.30
N PHE A 15 -8.35 7.97 8.42
CA PHE A 15 -8.42 6.52 8.59
C PHE A 15 -9.34 5.88 7.54
N LEU A 16 -10.52 6.44 7.31
CA LEU A 16 -11.48 5.89 6.35
C LEU A 16 -10.95 5.98 4.90
N ILE A 17 -10.40 7.12 4.51
CA ILE A 17 -10.01 7.39 3.13
C ILE A 17 -8.65 6.75 2.83
N THR A 18 -7.63 7.04 3.64
CA THR A 18 -6.26 6.57 3.38
C THR A 18 -6.07 5.14 3.81
N CYS A 19 -6.47 4.76 5.03
CA CYS A 19 -6.21 3.41 5.53
C CYS A 19 -7.21 2.37 5.01
N LEU A 20 -8.51 2.70 4.98
CA LEU A 20 -9.54 1.73 4.61
C LEU A 20 -9.74 1.68 3.09
N LEU A 21 -10.15 2.78 2.44
CA LEU A 21 -10.35 2.82 0.99
C LEU A 21 -9.03 2.73 0.21
N GLY A 22 -8.11 3.65 0.48
CA GLY A 22 -6.79 3.71 -0.14
C GLY A 22 -5.97 2.47 0.17
N GLY A 23 -5.92 2.08 1.45
CA GLY A 23 -5.18 0.90 1.88
C GLY A 23 -5.73 -0.39 1.28
N TRP A 24 -7.05 -0.53 1.12
CA TRP A 24 -7.63 -1.66 0.38
C TRP A 24 -7.19 -1.67 -1.09
N ALA A 25 -7.22 -0.52 -1.76
CA ALA A 25 -6.74 -0.40 -3.14
C ALA A 25 -5.24 -0.71 -3.25
N ALA A 26 -4.43 -0.26 -2.28
CA ALA A 26 -2.99 -0.54 -2.22
C ALA A 26 -2.71 -2.03 -2.00
N TRP A 27 -3.45 -2.66 -1.08
CA TRP A 27 -3.41 -4.11 -0.86
C TRP A 27 -3.71 -4.88 -2.14
N MET A 28 -4.82 -4.54 -2.82
CA MET A 28 -5.22 -5.20 -4.07
C MET A 28 -4.19 -4.98 -5.19
N THR A 29 -3.59 -3.79 -5.28
CA THR A 29 -2.51 -3.49 -6.23
C THR A 29 -1.27 -4.32 -5.93
N GLY A 30 -0.85 -4.40 -4.67
CA GLY A 30 0.26 -5.24 -4.23
C GLY A 30 0.03 -6.71 -4.55
N ARG A 31 -1.18 -7.21 -4.29
CA ARG A 31 -1.60 -8.58 -4.65
C ARG A 31 -1.54 -8.83 -6.16
N ALA A 32 -2.06 -7.91 -6.98
CA ALA A 32 -2.06 -8.04 -8.44
C ALA A 32 -0.63 -8.04 -9.01
N CYS A 33 0.24 -7.16 -8.51
CA CYS A 33 1.66 -7.13 -8.87
C CYS A 33 2.37 -8.44 -8.47
N ALA A 34 2.03 -8.99 -7.30
CA ALA A 34 2.55 -10.28 -6.88
C ALA A 34 2.08 -11.39 -7.84
N GLN A 35 0.78 -11.49 -8.09
CA GLN A 35 0.19 -12.51 -8.97
C GLN A 35 0.81 -12.55 -10.37
N THR A 36 1.16 -11.39 -10.91
CA THR A 36 1.76 -11.23 -12.25
C THR A 36 3.29 -11.28 -12.26
N TRP A 37 3.94 -11.68 -11.15
CA TRP A 37 5.40 -11.77 -11.06
C TRP A 37 6.15 -10.46 -11.30
N ARG A 38 5.47 -9.32 -11.14
CA ARG A 38 6.10 -7.99 -11.24
C ARG A 38 7.12 -7.77 -10.12
N SER A 39 8.13 -6.97 -10.46
CA SER A 39 9.19 -6.60 -9.54
C SER A 39 8.66 -5.61 -8.48
N TYR A 40 9.31 -5.60 -7.31
CA TYR A 40 8.91 -4.69 -6.23
C TYR A 40 9.03 -3.19 -6.61
N PRO A 41 10.07 -2.75 -7.38
CA PRO A 41 10.12 -1.37 -7.86
C PRO A 41 8.93 -0.97 -8.75
N GLN A 42 8.42 -1.88 -9.59
CA GLN A 42 7.22 -1.61 -10.39
C GLN A 42 5.98 -1.41 -9.51
N PHE A 43 5.85 -2.19 -8.43
CA PHE A 43 4.79 -1.97 -7.45
C PHE A 43 4.91 -0.58 -6.80
N LEU A 44 6.10 -0.16 -6.39
CA LEU A 44 6.32 1.17 -5.80
C LEU A 44 5.93 2.29 -6.78
N LEU A 45 6.24 2.13 -8.07
CA LEU A 45 5.85 3.09 -9.10
C LEU A 45 4.32 3.23 -9.20
N TYR A 46 3.56 2.13 -9.05
CA TYR A 46 2.09 2.18 -9.05
C TYR A 46 1.49 2.80 -7.79
N MET A 47 2.24 2.87 -6.69
CA MET A 47 1.77 3.54 -5.48
C MET A 47 1.77 5.07 -5.63
N LEU A 48 2.60 5.64 -6.50
CA LEU A 48 2.63 7.10 -6.74
C LEU A 48 1.30 7.65 -7.29
N PRO A 49 0.75 7.17 -8.42
CA PRO A 49 -0.54 7.64 -8.91
C PRO A 49 -1.69 7.27 -7.96
N LEU A 50 -1.57 6.16 -7.21
CA LEU A 50 -2.56 5.80 -6.20
C LEU A 50 -2.58 6.80 -5.03
N GLY A 51 -1.42 7.22 -4.53
CA GLY A 51 -1.30 8.28 -3.53
C GLY A 51 -1.87 9.60 -4.04
N ALA A 52 -1.67 9.91 -5.33
CA ALA A 52 -2.22 11.13 -5.93
C ALA A 52 -3.76 11.06 -6.00
N ALA A 53 -4.33 9.89 -6.32
CA ALA A 53 -5.77 9.68 -6.30
C ALA A 53 -6.37 9.81 -4.89
N VAL A 54 -5.71 9.26 -3.86
CA VAL A 54 -6.13 9.42 -2.47
C VAL A 54 -6.08 10.89 -2.04
N ARG A 55 -5.00 11.61 -2.38
CA ARG A 55 -4.88 13.04 -2.09
C ARG A 55 -5.95 13.87 -2.80
N PHE A 56 -6.28 13.50 -4.03
CA PHE A 56 -7.38 14.13 -4.77
C PHE A 56 -8.72 13.97 -4.05
N ILE A 57 -9.00 12.80 -3.45
CA ILE A 57 -10.22 12.58 -2.65
C ILE A 57 -10.23 13.48 -1.41
N HIS A 58 -9.10 13.60 -0.70
CA HIS A 58 -8.95 14.52 0.42
C HIS A 58 -9.26 15.97 0.04
N TYR A 59 -8.73 16.44 -1.09
CA TYR A 59 -9.04 17.76 -1.61
C TYR A 59 -10.52 17.90 -2.01
N ALA A 60 -11.04 16.98 -2.82
CA ALA A 60 -12.35 17.11 -3.46
C ALA A 60 -13.51 17.01 -2.46
N LEU A 61 -13.41 16.13 -1.46
CA LEU A 61 -14.51 15.87 -0.53
C LEU A 61 -14.37 16.65 0.79
N PHE A 62 -13.14 16.95 1.22
CA PHE A 62 -12.87 17.48 2.56
C PHE A 62 -12.14 18.82 2.55
N GLN A 63 -11.97 19.44 1.38
CA GLN A 63 -11.31 20.74 1.22
C GLN A 63 -9.85 20.76 1.72
N GLY A 64 -9.18 19.60 1.76
CA GLY A 64 -7.75 19.50 2.09
C GLY A 64 -6.86 20.12 1.00
N THR A 65 -5.58 20.37 1.25
CA THR A 65 -4.68 21.02 0.27
C THR A 65 -4.17 20.08 -0.84
N LEU A 66 -4.59 20.25 -2.09
CA LEU A 66 -4.20 19.34 -3.18
C LEU A 66 -2.68 19.23 -3.37
N LEU A 67 -1.98 20.37 -3.46
CA LEU A 67 -0.54 20.46 -3.77
C LEU A 67 0.35 20.53 -2.52
N SER A 68 0.04 19.76 -1.48
CA SER A 68 0.93 19.60 -0.34
C SER A 68 1.82 18.37 -0.52
N LEU A 69 3.12 18.60 -0.77
CA LEU A 69 4.11 17.53 -0.92
C LEU A 69 4.21 16.69 0.36
N HIS A 70 4.10 17.33 1.53
CA HIS A 70 4.17 16.65 2.82
C HIS A 70 3.05 15.61 2.98
N TYR A 71 1.79 16.02 2.82
CA TYR A 71 0.64 15.11 2.99
C TYR A 71 0.58 14.04 1.91
N TYR A 72 0.94 14.37 0.66
CA TYR A 72 1.07 13.38 -0.40
C TYR A 72 2.09 12.29 -0.05
N VAL A 73 3.25 12.66 0.49
CA VAL A 73 4.28 11.69 0.91
C VAL A 73 3.78 10.83 2.05
N VAL A 74 3.10 11.40 3.04
CA VAL A 74 2.53 10.65 4.17
C VAL A 74 1.50 9.62 3.67
N ASP A 75 0.53 10.05 2.86
CA ASP A 75 -0.49 9.16 2.28
C ASP A 75 0.17 8.03 1.50
N THR A 76 1.12 8.37 0.63
CA THR A 76 1.82 7.41 -0.22
C THR A 76 2.61 6.40 0.61
N ILE A 77 3.28 6.82 1.70
CA ILE A 77 4.00 5.90 2.60
C ILE A 77 3.03 4.91 3.25
N VAL A 78 1.88 5.37 3.73
CA VAL A 78 0.86 4.49 4.33
C VAL A 78 0.38 3.46 3.31
N LEU A 79 0.10 3.89 2.07
CA LEU A 79 -0.30 2.98 0.99
C LEU A 79 0.81 1.99 0.64
N ILE A 80 2.07 2.44 0.56
CA ILE A 80 3.22 1.56 0.31
C ILE A 80 3.32 0.49 1.40
N ILE A 81 3.17 0.84 2.68
CA ILE A 81 3.24 -0.13 3.79
C ILE A 81 2.16 -1.20 3.61
N ILE A 82 0.90 -0.79 3.45
CA ILE A 82 -0.23 -1.73 3.32
C ILE A 82 -0.09 -2.59 2.05
N GLY A 83 0.22 -1.96 0.91
CA GLY A 83 0.43 -2.65 -0.36
C GLY A 83 1.62 -3.63 -0.33
N SER A 84 2.68 -3.30 0.39
CA SER A 84 3.86 -4.16 0.55
C SER A 84 3.52 -5.44 1.32
N ILE A 85 2.68 -5.33 2.35
CA ILE A 85 2.17 -6.51 3.08
C ILE A 85 1.37 -7.38 2.12
N GLY A 86 0.46 -6.81 1.32
CA GLY A 86 -0.32 -7.53 0.32
C GLY A 86 0.53 -8.22 -0.76
N PHE A 87 1.58 -7.52 -1.21
CA PHE A 87 2.57 -8.04 -2.16
C PHE A 87 3.35 -9.21 -1.56
N ARG A 88 3.96 -9.04 -0.38
CA ARG A 88 4.75 -10.07 0.31
C ARG A 88 3.93 -11.28 0.68
N TYR A 89 2.72 -11.08 1.19
CA TYR A 89 1.79 -12.16 1.53
C TYR A 89 1.50 -13.05 0.32
N THR A 90 1.20 -12.42 -0.82
CA THR A 90 0.88 -13.15 -2.05
C THR A 90 2.11 -13.81 -2.65
N ARG A 91 3.25 -13.11 -2.68
CA ARG A 91 4.52 -13.64 -3.18
C ARG A 91 4.97 -14.86 -2.39
N THR A 92 4.83 -14.82 -1.06
CA THR A 92 5.15 -15.95 -0.17
C THR A 92 4.32 -17.17 -0.50
N ARG A 93 3.00 -16.98 -0.69
CA ARG A 93 2.10 -18.08 -1.07
C ARG A 93 2.45 -18.66 -2.44
N GLN A 94 2.84 -17.82 -3.41
CA GLN A 94 3.27 -18.28 -4.72
C GLN A 94 4.56 -19.12 -4.62
N MET A 95 5.57 -18.63 -3.90
CA MET A 95 6.85 -19.35 -3.75
C MET A 95 6.67 -20.71 -3.10
N VAL A 96 5.95 -20.79 -1.98
CA VAL A 96 5.76 -22.06 -1.25
C VAL A 96 4.84 -23.02 -2.02
N ARG A 97 3.86 -22.54 -2.78
CA ARG A 97 2.93 -23.41 -3.53
C ARG A 97 3.50 -23.88 -4.86
N GLN A 98 4.15 -22.99 -5.62
CA GLN A 98 4.64 -23.30 -6.96
C GLN A 98 6.06 -23.86 -6.96
N TYR A 99 6.87 -23.53 -5.95
CA TYR A 99 8.27 -23.97 -5.81
C TYR A 99 8.47 -24.73 -4.50
N SER A 100 7.51 -25.59 -4.14
CA SER A 100 7.46 -26.32 -2.85
C SER A 100 8.63 -27.28 -2.62
N TRP A 101 9.34 -27.67 -3.68
CA TRP A 101 10.56 -28.49 -3.60
C TRP A 101 11.79 -27.68 -3.17
N LEU A 102 11.81 -26.37 -3.46
CA LEU A 102 12.95 -25.49 -3.17
C LEU A 102 12.72 -24.65 -1.90
N TYR A 103 11.46 -24.32 -1.61
CA TYR A 103 11.12 -23.38 -0.55
C TYR A 103 10.05 -23.91 0.41
N GLU A 104 10.15 -23.48 1.66
CA GLU A 104 9.13 -23.68 2.69
C GLU A 104 8.77 -22.37 3.41
N LYS A 105 7.58 -22.34 4.01
CA LYS A 105 7.04 -21.14 4.63
C LYS A 105 7.71 -20.90 5.99
N SER A 106 8.33 -19.75 6.18
CA SER A 106 8.84 -19.30 7.49
C SER A 106 7.84 -18.41 8.22
N SER A 107 7.09 -17.56 7.49
CA SER A 107 6.03 -16.72 8.06
C SER A 107 4.95 -16.41 7.02
N PRO A 108 3.84 -15.73 7.37
CA PRO A 108 2.88 -15.24 6.37
C PRO A 108 3.49 -14.34 5.28
N LEU A 109 4.64 -13.72 5.55
CA LEU A 109 5.29 -12.74 4.67
C LEU A 109 6.70 -13.16 4.20
N SER A 110 7.16 -14.35 4.57
CA SER A 110 8.50 -14.84 4.22
C SER A 110 8.52 -16.35 3.97
N TRP A 111 9.53 -16.77 3.20
CA TRP A 111 9.85 -18.16 2.93
C TRP A 111 11.36 -18.36 3.06
N LYS A 112 11.78 -19.60 3.28
CA LYS A 112 13.20 -20.00 3.34
C LYS A 112 13.46 -21.16 2.38
N ALA A 113 14.72 -21.31 1.97
CA ALA A 113 15.14 -22.49 1.24
C ALA A 113 15.01 -23.72 2.14
N LYS A 114 14.64 -24.85 1.52
CA LYS A 114 14.71 -26.16 2.14
C LYS A 114 16.14 -26.66 2.22
#